data_AF-Q9CIG1-F1
#
_entry.id   AF-Q9CIG1-F1
#
_cell.length_a   1.000
_cell.length_b   1.000
_cell.length_c   1.000
_cell.angle_alpha   90.00
_cell.angle_beta   90.00
_cell.angle_gamma   90.00
#
_symmetry.space_group_name_H-M   'P 1'
#
loop_
_entity.id
_entity.type
_entity.pdbx_description
1 polymer ?
#
loop_
_entity_poly.entity_id
_entity_poly.type
_entity_poly.pdbx_seq_one_letter_code
_entity_poly.pdbx_strand_id
1 'polypeptide(L)'
;MADKYNVFDQLGELENTLNTTLTQISGIRQVLESSMTENATLRMELEKLRDRLAEFEKKEVKKETPKDQPNPNLIQIFNEGFHVCHLHYAERLAEGESCLDCLELLYR
;
A
#
# COMPACT_ATOMS: atom_id res chain seq x y z
N MET A 1 54.21 -8.87 2.63
CA MET A 1 53.25 -9.97 2.41
C MET A 1 52.15 -9.95 3.46
N ALA A 2 52.46 -9.92 4.77
CA ALA A 2 51.44 -9.85 5.85
C ALA A 2 50.41 -8.72 5.69
N ASP A 3 50.84 -7.53 5.26
CA ASP A 3 49.96 -6.37 5.08
C ASP A 3 48.90 -6.57 3.99
N LYS A 4 49.27 -7.24 2.89
CA LYS A 4 48.34 -7.57 1.80
C LYS A 4 47.29 -8.59 2.23
N TYR A 5 47.66 -9.57 3.07
CA TYR A 5 46.71 -10.54 3.64
C TYR A 5 45.72 -9.83 4.57
N ASN A 6 46.18 -8.93 5.43
CA ASN A 6 45.30 -8.13 6.30
C ASN A 6 44.27 -7.32 5.50
N VAL A 7 44.69 -6.65 4.42
CA VAL A 7 43.77 -5.92 3.53
C VAL A 7 42.75 -6.85 2.88
N PHE A 8 43.13 -8.08 2.49
CA PHE A 8 42.16 -9.05 1.96
C PHE A 8 41.17 -9.53 3.02
N ASP A 9 41.61 -9.76 4.25
CA ASP A 9 40.74 -10.16 5.35
C ASP A 9 39.72 -9.05 5.65
N GLN A 10 40.17 -7.78 5.74
CA GLN A 10 39.30 -6.61 5.91
C GLN A 10 38.30 -6.44 4.76
N LEU A 11 38.73 -6.71 3.52
CA LEU A 11 37.85 -6.65 2.37
C LEU A 11 36.76 -7.75 2.44
N GLY A 12 37.12 -8.95 2.87
CA GLY A 12 36.17 -10.04 3.10
C GLY A 12 35.17 -9.74 4.23
N GLU A 13 35.63 -9.11 5.32
CA GLU A 13 34.75 -8.63 6.39
C GLU A 13 33.77 -7.57 5.90
N LEU A 14 34.24 -6.63 5.06
CA LEU A 14 33.39 -5.61 4.45
C LEU A 14 32.36 -6.23 3.51
N GLU A 15 32.75 -7.19 2.68
CA GLU A 15 31.85 -7.92 1.80
C GLU A 15 30.74 -8.65 2.58
N ASN A 16 31.11 -9.36 3.65
CA ASN A 16 30.17 -10.03 4.54
C ASN A 16 29.21 -9.03 5.21
N THR A 17 29.72 -7.87 5.63
CA THR A 17 28.90 -6.80 6.22
C THR A 17 27.89 -6.28 5.20
N LEU A 18 28.33 -5.96 3.98
CA LEU A 18 27.44 -5.49 2.90
C LEU A 18 26.35 -6.52 2.57
N ASN A 19 26.70 -7.80 2.47
CA ASN A 19 25.74 -8.88 2.23
C ASN A 19 24.71 -9.00 3.36
N THR A 20 25.16 -8.86 4.61
CA THR A 20 24.27 -8.86 5.78
C THR A 20 23.33 -7.67 5.76
N THR A 21 23.84 -6.47 5.46
CA THR A 21 23.03 -5.24 5.35
C THR A 21 22.01 -5.35 4.22
N LEU A 22 22.39 -5.90 3.06
CA LEU A 22 21.46 -6.10 1.94
C LEU A 22 20.31 -7.06 2.31
N THR A 23 20.62 -8.11 3.07
CA THR A 23 19.63 -9.06 3.58
C THR A 23 18.67 -8.37 4.55
N GLN A 24 19.19 -7.55 5.46
CA GLN A 24 18.38 -6.77 6.40
C GLN A 24 17.45 -5.78 5.67
N ILE A 25 17.96 -5.05 4.67
CA ILE A 25 17.15 -4.13 3.85
C ILE A 25 16.04 -4.89 3.13
N SER A 26 16.34 -6.08 2.60
CA SER A 26 15.32 -6.91 1.94
C SER A 26 14.22 -7.35 2.92
N GLY A 27 14.57 -7.71 4.15
CA GLY A 27 13.61 -8.02 5.21
C GLY A 27 12.75 -6.81 5.60
N ILE A 28 13.36 -5.63 5.75
CA ILE A 28 12.63 -4.38 6.05
C ILE A 28 11.65 -4.05 4.93
N ARG A 29 12.07 -4.18 3.66
CA ARG A 29 11.20 -3.96 2.50
C ARG A 29 9.96 -4.86 2.54
N GLN A 30 10.13 -6.14 2.84
CA GLN A 30 9.02 -7.09 2.91
C GLN A 30 8.03 -6.73 4.03
N VAL A 31 8.53 -6.35 5.21
CA VAL A 31 7.68 -5.92 6.33
C VAL A 31 6.93 -4.63 5.97
N LEU A 32 7.60 -3.68 5.31
CA LEU A 32 6.99 -2.44 4.87
C LEU A 32 5.89 -2.69 3.83
N GLU A 33 6.13 -3.54 2.83
CA GLU A 33 5.13 -3.92 1.82
C GLU A 33 3.89 -4.55 2.46
N SER A 34 4.08 -5.49 3.40
CA SER A 34 2.97 -6.09 4.16
C SER A 34 2.20 -5.05 4.97
N SER A 35 2.91 -4.16 5.67
CA SER A 35 2.30 -3.13 6.50
C SER A 35 1.51 -2.11 5.68
N MET A 36 2.02 -1.71 4.51
CA MET A 36 1.30 -0.80 3.62
C MET A 36 0.02 -1.43 3.07
N THR A 37 0.09 -2.72 2.69
CA THR A 37 -1.07 -3.48 2.17
C THR A 37 -2.15 -3.63 3.25
N GLU A 38 -1.75 -3.98 4.47
CA GLU A 38 -2.65 -4.03 5.63
C GLU A 38 -3.27 -2.66 5.90
N ASN A 39 -2.48 -1.58 5.85
CA ASN A 39 -2.97 -0.23 6.05
C ASN A 39 -4.00 0.18 4.98
N ALA A 40 -3.74 -0.10 3.71
CA ALA A 40 -4.69 0.15 2.61
C ALA A 40 -6.00 -0.62 2.82
N THR A 41 -5.90 -1.90 3.20
CA THR A 41 -7.06 -2.76 3.53
C THR A 41 -7.90 -2.14 4.64
N LEU A 42 -7.27 -1.76 5.76
CA LEU A 42 -7.93 -1.15 6.90
C LEU A 42 -8.59 0.19 6.53
N ARG A 43 -7.94 1.02 5.73
CA ARG A 43 -8.52 2.30 5.27
C ARG A 43 -9.75 2.08 4.40
N MET A 44 -9.73 1.08 3.51
CA MET A 44 -10.89 0.73 2.70
C MET A 44 -12.04 0.15 3.53
N GLU A 45 -11.73 -0.68 4.53
CA GLU A 45 -12.74 -1.22 5.45
C GLU A 45 -13.36 -0.13 6.32
N LEU A 46 -12.53 0.77 6.85
CA LEU A 46 -12.97 1.92 7.64
C LEU A 46 -13.92 2.80 6.83
N GLU A 47 -13.64 3.00 5.54
CA GLU A 47 -14.52 3.76 4.66
C GLU A 47 -15.87 3.08 4.46
N LYS A 48 -15.88 1.76 4.19
CA LYS A 48 -17.14 1.00 4.11
C LYS A 48 -17.95 1.05 5.40
N LEU A 49 -17.29 1.05 6.55
CA LEU A 49 -17.95 1.16 7.86
C LEU A 49 -18.56 2.54 8.06
N ARG A 50 -17.87 3.62 7.66
CA ARG A 50 -18.41 4.99 7.68
C ARG A 50 -19.63 5.13 6.81
N ASP A 51 -19.61 4.59 5.59
CA ASP A 51 -20.75 4.60 4.68
C ASP A 51 -21.97 3.90 5.30
N ARG A 52 -21.76 2.70 5.87
CA ARG A 52 -22.82 1.96 6.55
C ARG A 52 -23.37 2.72 7.76
N LEU A 53 -22.49 3.30 8.58
CA LEU A 53 -22.91 4.08 9.74
C LEU A 53 -23.74 5.29 9.32
N ALA A 54 -23.32 6.01 8.28
CA ALA A 54 -24.07 7.13 7.71
C ALA A 54 -25.44 6.68 7.16
N GLU A 55 -25.55 5.49 6.56
CA GLU A 55 -26.84 4.92 6.15
C GLU A 55 -27.75 4.60 7.35
N PHE A 56 -27.20 4.10 8.45
CA PHE A 56 -27.96 3.86 9.67
C PHE A 56 -28.45 5.16 10.31
N GLU A 57 -27.61 6.20 10.34
CA GLU A 57 -27.98 7.52 10.85
C GLU A 57 -29.02 8.22 9.94
N LYS A 58 -28.89 8.11 8.61
CA LYS A 58 -29.84 8.69 7.64
C LYS A 58 -31.19 7.98 7.58
N LYS A 59 -31.32 6.76 8.12
CA LYS A 59 -32.64 6.12 8.26
C LYS A 59 -33.59 6.90 9.18
N GLU A 60 -33.11 7.88 9.95
CA GLU A 60 -33.96 8.84 10.67
C GLU A 60 -34.36 10.08 9.85
N VAL A 61 -33.64 10.46 8.79
CA VAL A 61 -33.99 11.61 7.93
C VAL A 61 -33.61 11.31 6.48
N LYS A 62 -34.63 11.04 5.65
CA LYS A 62 -34.51 10.87 4.19
C LYS A 62 -33.86 12.11 3.55
N LYS A 63 -32.54 12.12 3.44
CA LYS A 63 -31.81 12.95 2.49
C LYS A 63 -30.89 12.06 1.70
N GLU A 64 -31.34 11.76 0.49
CA GLU A 64 -30.51 11.29 -0.61
C GLU A 64 -29.41 12.34 -0.83
N THR A 65 -28.21 12.05 -0.32
CA THR A 65 -27.00 12.74 -0.81
C THR A 65 -26.61 12.07 -2.12
N PRO A 66 -26.22 12.82 -3.17
CA PRO A 66 -25.92 12.25 -4.47
C PRO A 66 -24.76 11.26 -4.32
N LYS A 67 -24.96 10.03 -4.83
CA LYS A 67 -23.91 9.01 -4.93
C LYS A 67 -22.86 9.34 -6.01
N ASP A 68 -22.97 10.51 -6.65
CA ASP A 68 -22.25 10.84 -7.88
C ASP A 68 -20.86 11.46 -7.63
N GLN A 69 -20.46 11.69 -6.37
CA GLN A 69 -19.10 12.15 -6.08
C GLN A 69 -18.22 11.00 -5.62
N PRO A 70 -17.05 10.80 -6.27
CA PRO A 70 -16.12 9.78 -5.85
C PRO A 70 -15.62 10.03 -4.45
N ASN A 71 -15.55 8.94 -3.69
CA ASN A 71 -15.09 8.97 -2.32
C ASN A 71 -13.63 9.46 -2.28
N PRO A 72 -13.34 10.60 -1.63
CA PRO A 72 -12.01 11.19 -1.63
C PRO A 72 -10.97 10.28 -0.97
N ASN A 73 -11.37 9.45 0.01
CA ASN A 73 -10.46 8.48 0.63
C ASN A 73 -10.08 7.37 -0.35
N LEU A 74 -11.01 6.91 -1.20
CA LEU A 74 -10.69 5.91 -2.22
C LEU A 74 -9.79 6.49 -3.31
N ILE A 75 -10.02 7.75 -3.73
CA ILE A 75 -9.11 8.44 -4.67
C ILE A 75 -7.69 8.51 -4.08
N GLN A 76 -7.57 8.85 -2.80
CA GLN A 76 -6.27 8.94 -2.14
C GLN A 76 -5.56 7.58 -2.12
N ILE A 77 -6.26 6.51 -1.73
CA ILE A 77 -5.70 5.14 -1.71
C ILE A 77 -5.26 4.71 -3.11
N PHE A 78 -6.04 5.03 -4.15
CA PHE A 78 -5.67 4.74 -5.53
C PHE A 78 -4.39 5.47 -5.96
N ASN A 79 -4.28 6.76 -5.64
CA ASN A 79 -3.10 7.56 -5.96
C ASN A 79 -1.84 7.12 -5.19
N GLU A 80 -2.01 6.45 -4.04
CA GLU A 80 -0.91 5.82 -3.29
C GLU A 80 -0.43 4.51 -3.93
N GLY A 81 -1.06 4.07 -5.02
CA GLY A 81 -0.69 2.88 -5.78
C GLY A 81 -1.39 1.62 -5.30
N PHE A 82 -2.63 1.72 -4.77
CA PHE A 82 -3.44 0.57 -4.38
C PHE A 82 -4.73 0.46 -5.18
N HIS A 83 -5.11 -0.76 -5.53
CA HIS A 83 -6.38 -1.05 -6.16
C HIS A 83 -7.52 -0.84 -5.15
N VAL A 84 -8.56 -0.12 -5.59
CA VAL A 84 -9.78 0.11 -4.81
C VAL A 84 -10.99 -0.70 -5.30
N CYS A 85 -10.80 -1.46 -6.38
CA CYS A 85 -11.83 -2.33 -6.94
C CYS A 85 -12.02 -3.60 -6.10
N HIS A 86 -13.10 -4.33 -6.38
CA HIS A 86 -13.40 -5.59 -5.70
C HIS A 86 -12.52 -6.77 -6.15
N LEU A 87 -11.91 -6.69 -7.34
CA LEU A 87 -11.08 -7.78 -7.87
C LEU A 87 -9.72 -7.85 -7.19
N HIS A 88 -9.04 -6.70 -7.07
CA HIS A 88 -7.68 -6.58 -6.56
C HIS A 88 -7.67 -5.83 -5.23
N TYR A 89 -8.56 -6.20 -4.31
CA TYR A 89 -8.86 -5.39 -3.14
C TYR A 89 -7.62 -5.06 -2.29
N ALA A 90 -7.26 -3.77 -2.23
CA ALA A 90 -6.09 -3.25 -1.51
C ALA A 90 -4.74 -3.84 -1.94
N GLU A 91 -4.66 -4.49 -3.09
CA GLU A 91 -3.40 -4.93 -3.69
C GLU A 91 -2.65 -3.72 -4.28
N ARG A 92 -1.32 -3.78 -4.30
CA ARG A 92 -0.48 -2.75 -4.96
C ARG A 92 -0.66 -2.82 -6.48
N LEU A 93 -0.78 -1.66 -7.13
CA LEU A 93 -0.65 -1.55 -8.57
C LEU A 93 0.79 -1.89 -8.99
N ALA A 94 0.93 -2.55 -10.13
CA ALA A 94 2.21 -2.65 -10.79
C ALA A 94 2.70 -1.26 -11.23
N GLU A 95 4.01 -1.11 -11.32
CA GLU A 95 4.64 0.16 -11.65
C GLU A 95 4.21 0.64 -13.05
N GLY A 96 3.59 1.81 -13.13
CA GLY A 96 3.08 2.40 -14.38
C GLY A 96 1.74 1.83 -14.87
N GLU A 97 1.10 0.92 -14.13
CA GLU A 97 -0.20 0.38 -14.49
C GLU A 97 -1.35 1.26 -13.98
N SER A 98 -2.50 1.19 -14.66
CA SER A 98 -3.77 1.74 -14.19
C SER A 98 -4.87 0.68 -14.30
N CYS A 99 -5.71 0.54 -13.28
CA CYS A 99 -6.80 -0.42 -13.27
C CYS A 99 -8.10 0.21 -13.80
N LEU A 100 -8.62 -0.30 -14.93
CA LEU A 100 -9.86 0.20 -15.53
C LEU A 100 -11.05 0.14 -14.56
N ASP A 101 -11.18 -0.94 -13.79
CA ASP A 101 -12.26 -1.09 -12.81
C ASP A 101 -12.16 -0.05 -11.68
N CYS A 102 -10.94 0.32 -11.26
CA CYS A 102 -10.75 1.38 -10.28
C CYS A 102 -11.14 2.73 -10.87
N LEU A 103 -10.77 3.00 -12.12
CA LEU A 103 -11.11 4.25 -12.79
C LEU A 103 -12.63 4.38 -12.99
N GLU A 104 -13.31 3.31 -13.39
CA GLU A 104 -14.78 3.30 -13.48
C GLU A 104 -15.43 3.52 -12.12
N LEU A 105 -14.92 2.89 -11.05
CA LEU A 105 -15.43 3.10 -9.70
C LEU A 105 -15.26 4.54 -9.21
N LEU A 106 -14.16 5.21 -9.60
CA LEU A 106 -13.78 6.53 -9.11
C LEU A 106 -14.26 7.70 -9.99
N TYR A 107 -14.66 7.47 -11.24
CA TYR A 107 -14.93 8.59 -12.16
C TYR A 107 -16.20 8.41 -13.00
N ARG A 108 -17.08 7.49 -12.62
CA ARG A 108 -18.38 7.29 -13.27
C ARG A 108 -19.49 8.11 -12.65
#